data_AF-A0A936Y4I2-F1
#
_entry.id   AF-A0A936Y4I2-F1
#
_cell.length_a   1.000
_cell.length_b   1.000
_cell.length_c   1.000
_cell.angle_alpha   90.00
_cell.angle_beta   90.00
_cell.angle_gamma   90.00
#
_symmetry.space_group_name_H-M   'P 1'
#
loop_
_entity.id
_entity.type
_entity.pdbx_description
1 polymer ?
#
loop_
_entity_poly.entity_id
_entity_poly.type
_entity_poly.pdbx_seq_one_letter_code
_entity_poly.pdbx_strand_id
1 'polypeptide(L)'
;MLKKGLFGGAIVIIAIVAGFIFLLRGCLSGYDERSSITPVLYFEKDGKAVVFSIVEYGKATSYSSGPKGTFKSMSVNYFIQANDGKTAELIANKKIKHNSDIKFHPVKVMGAGNNIAWVFIGELLAYDPFTLEKIADREIIETKNPQLKGKMPDEERYYEYDGISNSILITATDGTKYLLSTANLKAAAVDEDVISKKPVEAKIKALKKKEEALEQEYRAGYDRYRAYNKLYSEKKISYAAYTDSGKNFNLLQDSISKMKTDIRDEISDLDDLKDVDREIQIKIENLRGSSKSYSNICTAVDTFNGKWYGLLSAEDLEKPDTRFRYRSVYKETARNKFYTATVTAKDSTKKAIELQVTEPEKINEAVYLQGGFLFNKETGLPIHLKNDDGFMVCYKEKVGNTGSIMLARVDLKGDTKLTINTMLTEFEDWIYTGKSLIILGNDNKEIGSSNANLLMIIDLQTGKAVKHDYFTDKMRNL
;
A
#
# COMPACT_ATOMS: atom_id res chain seq x y z
N MET A 1 -53.91 -55.85 -18.77
CA MET A 1 -54.23 -54.59 -18.08
C MET A 1 -53.02 -53.88 -17.42
N LEU A 2 -51.76 -54.29 -17.67
CA LEU A 2 -50.59 -53.80 -16.92
C LEU A 2 -49.67 -52.78 -17.63
N LYS A 3 -50.06 -52.23 -18.80
CA LYS A 3 -49.19 -51.30 -19.57
C LYS A 3 -49.53 -49.81 -19.44
N LYS A 4 -50.62 -49.44 -18.76
CA LYS A 4 -51.03 -48.02 -18.60
C LYS A 4 -50.54 -47.36 -17.30
N GLY A 5 -50.06 -48.13 -16.32
CA GLY A 5 -49.54 -47.59 -15.04
C GLY A 5 -48.09 -47.10 -15.10
N LEU A 6 -47.24 -47.71 -15.94
CA LEU A 6 -45.81 -47.36 -15.99
C LEU A 6 -45.53 -46.01 -16.66
N PHE A 7 -46.37 -45.60 -17.63
CA PHE A 7 -46.19 -44.33 -18.34
C PHE A 7 -46.55 -43.11 -17.48
N GLY A 8 -47.56 -43.24 -16.61
CA GLY A 8 -47.96 -42.15 -15.70
C GLY A 8 -46.91 -41.86 -14.63
N GLY A 9 -46.29 -42.91 -14.07
CA GLY A 9 -45.24 -42.76 -13.06
C GLY A 9 -43.98 -42.09 -13.61
N ALA A 10 -43.56 -42.42 -14.83
CA ALA A 10 -42.40 -41.81 -15.47
C ALA A 10 -42.60 -40.32 -15.76
N ILE A 11 -43.78 -39.90 -16.20
CA ILE A 11 -44.10 -38.49 -16.46
C ILE A 11 -44.09 -37.68 -15.17
N VAL A 12 -44.62 -38.21 -14.07
CA VAL A 12 -44.62 -37.55 -12.76
C VAL A 12 -43.20 -37.39 -12.21
N ILE A 13 -42.35 -38.42 -12.34
CA ILE A 13 -40.94 -38.33 -11.92
C ILE A 13 -40.19 -37.30 -12.77
N ILE A 14 -40.39 -37.28 -14.08
CA ILE A 14 -39.78 -36.27 -14.97
C ILE A 14 -40.27 -34.87 -14.62
N ALA A 15 -41.56 -34.69 -14.32
CA ALA A 15 -42.12 -33.40 -13.92
C ALA A 15 -41.58 -32.93 -12.55
N ILE A 16 -41.38 -33.84 -11.59
CA ILE A 16 -40.80 -33.54 -10.28
C ILE A 16 -39.31 -33.20 -10.42
N VAL A 17 -38.54 -33.96 -11.20
CA VAL A 17 -37.12 -33.67 -11.45
C VAL A 17 -36.97 -32.35 -12.21
N ALA A 18 -37.80 -32.10 -13.22
CA ALA A 18 -37.82 -30.83 -13.93
C ALA A 18 -38.23 -29.67 -13.01
N GLY A 19 -39.23 -29.86 -12.15
CA GLY A 19 -39.67 -28.89 -11.15
C GLY A 19 -38.60 -28.60 -10.08
N PHE A 20 -37.87 -29.62 -9.63
CA PHE A 20 -36.78 -29.48 -8.67
C PHE A 20 -35.57 -28.79 -9.30
N ILE A 21 -35.26 -29.10 -10.57
CA ILE A 21 -34.26 -28.37 -11.36
C ILE A 21 -34.70 -26.90 -11.56
N PHE A 22 -35.98 -26.63 -11.83
CA PHE A 22 -36.51 -25.25 -11.95
C PHE A 22 -36.51 -24.50 -10.61
N LEU A 23 -36.75 -25.17 -9.48
CA LEU A 23 -36.67 -24.58 -8.13
C LEU A 23 -35.22 -24.30 -7.71
N LEU A 24 -34.29 -25.21 -8.01
CA LEU A 24 -32.85 -24.98 -7.84
C LEU A 24 -32.35 -23.85 -8.76
N ARG A 25 -32.89 -23.75 -9.99
CA ARG A 25 -32.65 -22.63 -10.93
C ARG A 25 -33.18 -21.30 -10.41
N GLY A 26 -34.31 -21.28 -9.70
CA GLY A 26 -34.87 -20.06 -9.11
C GLY A 26 -34.14 -19.57 -7.86
N CYS A 27 -33.51 -20.47 -7.09
CA CYS A 27 -32.80 -20.11 -5.86
C CYS A 27 -31.33 -19.71 -6.07
N LEU A 28 -30.71 -20.06 -7.20
CA LEU A 28 -29.27 -19.84 -7.44
C LEU A 28 -28.93 -18.69 -8.42
N SER A 29 -29.91 -17.95 -8.96
CA SER A 29 -29.61 -17.00 -10.06
C SER A 29 -30.50 -15.75 -10.12
N GLY A 30 -30.85 -15.14 -8.99
CA GLY A 30 -31.82 -14.03 -8.95
C GLY A 30 -31.32 -12.66 -8.49
N TYR A 31 -30.05 -12.50 -8.13
CA TYR A 31 -29.63 -11.32 -7.38
C TYR A 31 -28.87 -10.31 -8.23
N ASP A 32 -29.25 -9.05 -8.10
CA ASP A 32 -28.39 -7.93 -8.49
C ASP A 32 -27.12 -7.98 -7.64
N GLU A 33 -25.98 -7.67 -8.25
CA GLU A 33 -24.72 -7.65 -7.54
C GLU A 33 -24.36 -6.22 -7.17
N ARG A 34 -23.92 -6.03 -5.94
CA ARG A 34 -23.38 -4.75 -5.47
C ARG A 34 -22.14 -4.97 -4.64
N SER A 35 -21.10 -4.20 -4.94
CA SER A 35 -19.81 -4.34 -4.29
C SER A 35 -19.00 -3.06 -4.37
N SER A 36 -18.15 -2.80 -3.37
CA SER A 36 -17.17 -1.72 -3.39
C SER A 36 -15.93 -2.12 -4.19
N ILE A 37 -15.46 -1.23 -5.04
CA ILE A 37 -14.13 -1.30 -5.64
C ILE A 37 -13.11 -0.90 -4.56
N THR A 38 -12.04 -1.68 -4.43
CA THR A 38 -10.95 -1.42 -3.48
C THR A 38 -9.75 -0.73 -4.15
N PRO A 39 -8.95 0.08 -3.43
CA PRO A 39 -9.09 0.43 -2.01
C PRO A 39 -10.20 1.46 -1.77
N VAL A 40 -10.59 1.65 -0.51
CA VAL A 40 -11.45 2.79 -0.08
C VAL A 40 -10.63 3.90 0.54
N LEU A 41 -11.25 5.07 0.69
CA LEU A 41 -10.63 6.23 1.31
C LEU A 41 -11.28 6.51 2.67
N TYR A 42 -10.47 6.85 3.66
CA TYR A 42 -10.93 7.32 4.97
C TYR A 42 -10.70 8.82 5.10
N PHE A 43 -11.70 9.53 5.59
CA PHE A 43 -11.64 10.97 5.83
C PHE A 43 -12.12 11.28 7.25
N GLU A 44 -11.46 12.22 7.91
CA GLU A 44 -11.89 12.75 9.20
C GLU A 44 -11.84 14.29 9.16
N LYS A 45 -12.98 14.93 9.42
CA LYS A 45 -13.10 16.39 9.42
C LYS A 45 -14.14 16.81 10.45
N ASP A 46 -13.79 17.80 11.29
CA ASP A 46 -14.68 18.38 12.31
C ASP A 46 -15.33 17.30 13.23
N GLY A 47 -14.57 16.27 13.58
CA GLY A 47 -15.02 15.15 14.43
C GLY A 47 -15.94 14.15 13.74
N LYS A 48 -16.22 14.31 12.44
CA LYS A 48 -16.94 13.32 11.62
C LYS A 48 -15.95 12.49 10.81
N ALA A 49 -16.19 11.20 10.76
CA ALA A 49 -15.39 10.25 10.00
C ALA A 49 -16.23 9.60 8.90
N VAL A 50 -15.67 9.47 7.69
CA VAL A 50 -16.36 8.87 6.53
C VAL A 50 -15.43 7.89 5.82
N VAL A 51 -15.99 6.75 5.43
CA VAL A 51 -15.41 5.82 4.45
C VAL A 51 -16.04 6.11 3.10
N PHE A 52 -15.24 6.59 2.16
CA PHE A 52 -15.65 6.87 0.79
C PHE A 52 -15.28 5.69 -0.12
N SER A 53 -16.24 5.23 -0.91
CA SER A 53 -16.11 4.08 -1.81
C SER A 53 -16.68 4.35 -3.19
N ILE A 54 -16.12 3.70 -4.21
CA ILE A 54 -16.79 3.52 -5.51
C ILE A 54 -17.53 2.20 -5.44
N VAL A 55 -18.82 2.21 -5.72
CA VAL A 55 -19.68 1.02 -5.67
C VAL A 55 -20.12 0.65 -7.06
N GLU A 56 -19.80 -0.57 -7.46
CA GLU A 56 -20.29 -1.20 -8.68
C GLU A 56 -21.63 -1.88 -8.37
N TYR A 57 -22.66 -1.58 -9.16
CA TYR A 57 -23.97 -2.22 -9.07
C TYR A 57 -24.35 -2.80 -10.44
N GLY A 58 -24.34 -4.13 -10.53
CA GLY A 58 -24.78 -4.87 -11.70
C GLY A 58 -26.20 -5.36 -11.53
N LYS A 59 -27.11 -4.82 -12.34
CA LYS A 59 -28.48 -5.34 -12.44
C LYS A 59 -28.51 -6.52 -13.40
N ALA A 60 -29.02 -7.67 -12.97
CA ALA A 60 -29.12 -8.83 -13.85
C ALA A 60 -30.15 -8.57 -14.96
N THR A 61 -29.75 -8.71 -16.23
CA THR A 61 -30.63 -8.43 -17.38
C THR A 61 -31.04 -9.69 -18.14
N SER A 62 -30.18 -10.71 -18.19
CA SER A 62 -30.51 -11.99 -18.79
C SER A 62 -29.59 -13.11 -18.29
N TYR A 63 -30.07 -14.34 -18.44
CA TYR A 63 -29.32 -15.56 -18.14
C TYR A 63 -29.36 -16.48 -19.34
N SER A 64 -28.22 -17.08 -19.67
CA SER A 64 -28.15 -18.14 -20.67
C SER A 64 -27.37 -19.32 -20.10
N SER A 65 -27.93 -20.51 -20.24
CA SER A 65 -27.27 -21.75 -19.82
C SER A 65 -26.93 -22.55 -21.06
N GLY A 66 -25.65 -22.85 -21.26
CA GLY A 66 -25.17 -23.70 -22.34
C GLY A 66 -24.30 -24.86 -21.85
N PRO A 67 -23.80 -25.71 -22.76
CA PRO A 67 -22.90 -26.82 -22.42
C PRO A 67 -21.62 -26.37 -21.69
N LYS A 68 -21.26 -25.09 -21.82
CA LYS A 68 -20.08 -24.46 -21.22
C LYS A 68 -20.34 -23.75 -19.88
N GLY A 69 -21.56 -23.82 -19.36
CA GLY A 69 -21.94 -23.20 -18.08
C GLY A 69 -23.05 -22.17 -18.20
N THR A 70 -23.31 -21.50 -17.08
CA THR A 70 -24.30 -20.43 -16.95
C THR A 70 -23.61 -19.08 -17.13
N PHE A 71 -24.12 -18.27 -18.05
CA PHE A 71 -23.67 -16.90 -18.29
C PHE A 71 -24.74 -15.93 -17.81
N LYS A 72 -24.32 -14.96 -16.99
CA LYS A 72 -25.13 -13.86 -16.50
C LYS A 72 -24.76 -12.60 -17.27
N SER A 73 -25.74 -11.94 -17.86
CA SER A 73 -25.57 -10.60 -18.44
C SER A 73 -26.02 -9.56 -17.43
N MET A 74 -25.23 -8.50 -17.25
CA MET A 74 -25.47 -7.47 -16.25
C MET A 74 -25.40 -6.07 -16.87
N SER A 75 -26.33 -5.21 -16.46
CA SER A 75 -26.26 -3.76 -16.70
C SER A 75 -25.59 -3.12 -15.49
N VAL A 76 -24.35 -2.68 -15.68
CA VAL A 76 -23.49 -2.17 -14.61
C VAL A 76 -23.58 -0.67 -14.50
N ASN A 77 -23.80 -0.17 -13.28
CA ASN A 77 -23.82 1.23 -12.92
C ASN A 77 -22.79 1.47 -11.81
N TYR A 78 -22.06 2.58 -11.91
CA TYR A 78 -21.10 2.99 -10.89
C TYR A 78 -21.69 4.11 -10.04
N PHE A 79 -21.50 3.97 -8.73
CA PHE A 79 -21.91 4.90 -7.71
C PHE A 79 -20.70 5.34 -6.88
N ILE A 80 -20.81 6.49 -6.24
CA ILE A 80 -19.97 6.85 -5.10
C ILE A 80 -20.81 6.79 -3.83
N GLN A 81 -20.23 6.27 -2.76
CA GLN A 81 -20.92 6.02 -1.51
C GLN A 81 -20.08 6.47 -0.32
N ALA A 82 -20.72 7.14 0.62
CA ALA A 82 -20.17 7.54 1.91
C ALA A 82 -20.82 6.71 3.02
N ASN A 83 -20.01 5.99 3.79
CA ASN A 83 -20.41 5.30 5.01
C ASN A 83 -19.80 6.02 6.22
N ASP A 84 -20.50 6.02 7.35
CA ASP A 84 -19.98 6.55 8.60
C ASP A 84 -18.78 5.73 9.10
N GLY A 85 -17.67 6.41 9.39
CA GLY A 85 -16.40 5.79 9.74
C GLY A 85 -16.34 5.13 11.12
N LYS A 86 -17.44 5.15 11.88
CA LYS A 86 -17.56 4.50 13.20
C LYS A 86 -18.62 3.42 13.21
N THR A 87 -19.77 3.68 12.59
CA THR A 87 -20.96 2.81 12.62
C THR A 87 -21.10 1.97 11.36
N ALA A 88 -20.34 2.28 10.29
CA ALA A 88 -20.47 1.73 8.95
C ALA A 88 -21.83 2.03 8.26
N GLU A 89 -22.72 2.80 8.89
CA GLU A 89 -24.01 3.15 8.31
C GLU A 89 -23.85 3.95 7.02
N LEU A 90 -24.73 3.69 6.06
CA LEU A 90 -24.78 4.45 4.82
C LEU A 90 -25.23 5.90 5.11
N ILE A 91 -24.39 6.87 4.79
CA ILE A 91 -24.72 8.31 4.90
C ILE A 91 -25.33 8.80 3.60
N ALA A 92 -24.65 8.55 2.48
CA ALA A 92 -25.06 9.04 1.17
C ALA A 92 -24.58 8.11 0.05
N ASN A 93 -25.34 8.07 -1.05
CA ASN A 93 -25.03 7.31 -2.24
C ASN A 93 -25.45 8.10 -3.48
N LYS A 94 -24.62 8.12 -4.53
CA LYS A 94 -24.88 8.88 -5.75
C LYS A 94 -24.41 8.13 -6.99
N LYS A 95 -25.33 7.91 -7.94
CA LYS A 95 -25.01 7.35 -9.25
C LYS A 95 -24.14 8.32 -10.05
N ILE A 96 -23.05 7.81 -10.63
CA ILE A 96 -22.11 8.60 -11.43
C ILE A 96 -22.27 8.31 -12.93
N LYS A 97 -22.06 7.06 -13.35
CA LYS A 97 -22.11 6.67 -14.78
C LYS A 97 -22.65 5.25 -14.95
N HIS A 98 -23.26 4.97 -16.09
CA HIS A 98 -23.50 3.60 -16.53
C HIS A 98 -22.24 3.08 -17.25
N ASN A 99 -21.98 1.77 -17.20
CA ASN A 99 -20.76 1.18 -17.75
C ASN A 99 -20.60 1.43 -19.26
N SER A 100 -21.69 1.49 -20.03
CA SER A 100 -21.64 1.83 -21.47
C SER A 100 -21.13 3.25 -21.75
N ASP A 101 -21.22 4.15 -20.79
CA ASP A 101 -20.83 5.55 -20.94
C ASP A 101 -19.34 5.78 -20.61
N ILE A 102 -18.67 4.73 -20.11
CA ILE A 102 -17.26 4.72 -19.76
C ILE A 102 -16.50 4.12 -20.94
N LYS A 103 -15.83 4.99 -21.71
CA LYS A 103 -15.02 4.55 -22.86
C LYS A 103 -13.71 3.91 -22.43
N PHE A 104 -13.14 4.37 -21.31
CA PHE A 104 -11.80 3.98 -20.85
C PHE A 104 -11.89 3.40 -19.45
N HIS A 105 -11.35 2.19 -19.30
CA HIS A 105 -11.24 1.45 -18.06
C HIS A 105 -9.76 1.39 -17.62
N PRO A 106 -9.46 1.13 -16.33
CA PRO A 106 -10.36 0.72 -15.24
C PRO A 106 -11.17 1.86 -14.61
N VAL A 107 -12.18 1.51 -13.81
CA VAL A 107 -12.75 2.41 -12.79
C VAL A 107 -11.94 2.22 -11.52
N LYS A 108 -11.45 3.31 -10.91
CA LYS A 108 -10.45 3.21 -9.83
C LYS A 108 -10.53 4.37 -8.85
N VAL A 109 -10.26 4.07 -7.58
CA VAL A 109 -9.95 5.07 -6.55
C VAL A 109 -8.49 5.51 -6.71
N MET A 110 -8.25 6.81 -6.91
CA MET A 110 -6.91 7.34 -7.14
C MET A 110 -6.21 7.70 -5.83
N GLY A 111 -6.91 8.36 -4.91
CA GLY A 111 -6.34 8.79 -3.64
C GLY A 111 -7.16 9.84 -2.90
N ALA A 112 -6.68 10.21 -1.72
CA ALA A 112 -7.31 11.19 -0.83
C ALA A 112 -6.36 12.37 -0.59
N GLY A 113 -6.60 13.51 -1.25
CA GLY A 113 -5.74 14.69 -1.13
C GLY A 113 -6.50 15.91 -0.65
N ASN A 114 -6.02 16.59 0.39
CA ASN A 114 -6.62 17.81 0.94
C ASN A 114 -8.13 17.68 1.25
N ASN A 115 -8.55 16.57 1.89
CA ASN A 115 -9.95 16.23 2.18
C ASN A 115 -10.85 16.05 0.95
N ILE A 116 -10.27 15.74 -0.21
CA ILE A 116 -10.98 15.49 -1.46
C ILE A 116 -10.73 14.05 -1.90
N ALA A 117 -11.79 13.36 -2.30
CA ALA A 117 -11.71 12.03 -2.88
C ALA A 117 -11.47 12.11 -4.39
N TRP A 118 -10.35 11.56 -4.83
CA TRP A 118 -9.98 11.49 -6.25
C TRP A 118 -10.25 10.10 -6.81
N VAL A 119 -10.93 10.06 -7.94
CA VAL A 119 -11.33 8.82 -8.63
C VAL A 119 -11.13 8.96 -10.13
N PHE A 120 -10.95 7.83 -10.79
CA PHE A 120 -10.95 7.73 -12.24
C PHE A 120 -12.16 6.90 -12.69
N ILE A 121 -13.11 7.52 -13.39
CA ILE A 121 -14.33 6.88 -13.92
C ILE A 121 -14.52 7.29 -15.38
N GLY A 122 -13.66 6.74 -16.25
CA GLY A 122 -13.50 7.15 -17.65
C GLY A 122 -12.86 8.53 -17.85
N GLU A 123 -12.70 9.28 -16.77
CA GLU A 123 -12.00 10.56 -16.68
C GLU A 123 -11.60 10.80 -15.22
N LEU A 124 -10.68 11.73 -14.99
CA LEU A 124 -10.30 12.16 -13.65
C LEU A 124 -11.40 13.02 -13.02
N LEU A 125 -11.90 12.59 -11.85
CA LEU A 125 -12.95 13.25 -11.11
C LEU A 125 -12.54 13.45 -9.64
N ALA A 126 -13.08 14.48 -9.01
CA ALA A 126 -12.87 14.76 -7.60
C ALA A 126 -14.21 15.06 -6.91
N TYR A 127 -14.39 14.53 -5.70
CA TYR A 127 -15.61 14.68 -4.92
C TYR A 127 -15.32 15.10 -3.48
N ASP A 128 -16.23 15.88 -2.90
CA ASP A 128 -16.29 16.03 -1.45
C ASP A 128 -16.75 14.67 -0.85
N PRO A 129 -15.98 14.04 0.03
CA PRO A 129 -16.32 12.73 0.55
C PRO A 129 -17.51 12.74 1.53
N PHE A 130 -17.84 13.89 2.13
CA PHE A 130 -18.93 14.03 3.08
C PHE A 130 -20.27 14.37 2.40
N THR A 131 -20.24 15.09 1.28
CA THR A 131 -21.46 15.51 0.56
C THR A 131 -21.68 14.81 -0.78
N LEU A 132 -20.65 14.13 -1.31
CA LEU A 132 -20.63 13.53 -2.65
C LEU A 132 -20.85 14.56 -3.78
N GLU A 133 -20.61 15.85 -3.50
CA GLU A 133 -20.62 16.91 -4.49
C GLU A 133 -19.34 16.87 -5.33
N LYS A 134 -19.48 17.09 -6.64
CA LYS A 134 -18.36 17.06 -7.57
C LYS A 134 -17.57 18.36 -7.42
N ILE A 135 -16.30 18.23 -7.03
CA ILE A 135 -15.36 19.35 -6.86
C ILE A 135 -14.58 19.62 -8.15
N ALA A 136 -14.22 18.56 -8.88
CA ALA A 136 -13.47 18.68 -10.11
C ALA A 136 -13.87 17.61 -11.14
N ASP A 137 -13.80 18.01 -12.39
CA ASP A 137 -13.78 17.17 -13.59
C ASP A 137 -12.84 17.81 -14.61
N ARG A 138 -12.75 17.22 -15.82
CA ARG A 138 -11.93 17.76 -16.90
C ARG A 138 -12.21 19.24 -17.18
N GLU A 139 -13.47 19.65 -17.27
CA GLU A 139 -13.85 21.02 -17.60
C GLU A 139 -13.39 22.01 -16.52
N ILE A 140 -13.60 21.69 -15.25
CA ILE A 140 -13.17 22.51 -14.11
C ILE A 140 -11.64 22.60 -14.07
N ILE A 141 -10.93 21.48 -14.28
CA ILE A 141 -9.47 21.44 -14.27
C ILE A 141 -8.90 22.28 -15.42
N GLU A 142 -9.39 22.12 -16.64
CA GLU A 142 -8.93 22.88 -17.81
C GLU A 142 -9.25 24.37 -17.71
N THR A 143 -10.39 24.73 -17.11
CA THR A 143 -10.75 26.14 -16.86
C THR A 143 -9.75 26.82 -15.93
N LYS A 144 -9.29 26.11 -14.89
CA LYS A 144 -8.27 26.62 -13.96
C LYS A 144 -6.85 26.53 -14.53
N ASN A 145 -6.64 25.73 -15.57
CA ASN A 145 -5.35 25.45 -16.17
C ASN A 145 -5.44 25.53 -17.70
N PRO A 146 -5.48 26.74 -18.30
CA PRO A 146 -5.61 26.91 -19.74
C PRO A 146 -4.55 26.15 -20.57
N GLN A 147 -3.36 25.92 -20.00
CA GLN A 147 -2.29 25.14 -20.60
C GLN A 147 -2.62 23.65 -20.80
N LEU A 148 -3.61 23.11 -20.06
CA LEU A 148 -4.09 21.73 -20.17
C LEU A 148 -5.32 21.60 -21.07
N LYS A 149 -5.87 22.69 -21.59
CA LYS A 149 -7.12 22.68 -22.36
C LYS A 149 -7.02 21.77 -23.58
N GLY A 150 -7.87 20.74 -23.65
CA GLY A 150 -7.85 19.73 -24.71
C GLY A 150 -6.63 18.80 -24.70
N LYS A 151 -5.82 18.81 -23.64
CA LYS A 151 -4.60 17.99 -23.49
C LYS A 151 -4.68 16.97 -22.36
N MET A 152 -5.79 16.96 -21.61
CA MET A 152 -6.07 15.97 -20.58
C MET A 152 -6.21 14.57 -21.22
N PRO A 153 -5.43 13.57 -20.79
CA PRO A 153 -5.51 12.23 -21.35
C PRO A 153 -6.81 11.53 -20.99
N ASP A 154 -7.23 10.58 -21.82
CA ASP A 154 -8.46 9.82 -21.62
C ASP A 154 -8.27 8.51 -20.84
N GLU A 155 -7.04 8.00 -20.73
CA GLU A 155 -6.73 6.73 -20.07
C GLU A 155 -6.15 6.93 -18.66
N GLU A 156 -6.51 6.04 -17.73
CA GLU A 156 -6.09 6.12 -16.31
C GLU A 156 -4.57 6.10 -16.13
N ARG A 157 -3.84 5.31 -16.94
CA ARG A 157 -2.39 5.11 -16.82
C ARG A 157 -1.54 6.39 -16.94
N TYR A 158 -2.13 7.49 -17.40
CA TYR A 158 -1.46 8.79 -17.52
C TYR A 158 -1.69 9.70 -16.30
N TYR A 159 -2.36 9.18 -15.28
CA TYR A 159 -2.60 9.85 -14.01
C TYR A 159 -1.93 9.05 -12.88
N GLU A 160 -1.19 9.73 -12.03
CA GLU A 160 -0.57 9.11 -10.86
C GLU A 160 -0.77 10.02 -9.65
N TYR A 161 -1.37 9.48 -8.58
CA TYR A 161 -1.55 10.23 -7.34
C TYR A 161 -0.34 10.05 -6.42
N ASP A 162 0.26 11.16 -6.04
CA ASP A 162 1.32 11.21 -5.04
C ASP A 162 0.75 11.64 -3.68
N GLY A 163 0.68 10.68 -2.76
CA GLY A 163 0.20 10.90 -1.39
C GLY A 163 1.14 11.74 -0.52
N ILE A 164 2.42 11.87 -0.90
CA ILE A 164 3.39 12.68 -0.14
C ILE A 164 3.19 14.15 -0.47
N SER A 165 3.13 14.50 -1.74
CA SER A 165 2.91 15.89 -2.18
C SER A 165 1.44 16.29 -2.29
N ASN A 166 0.51 15.36 -2.05
CA ASN A 166 -0.93 15.56 -2.27
C ASN A 166 -1.22 16.17 -3.66
N SER A 167 -0.61 15.60 -4.68
CA SER A 167 -0.70 16.07 -6.06
C SER A 167 -0.98 14.91 -7.01
N ILE A 168 -1.48 15.22 -8.19
CA ILE A 168 -1.69 14.24 -9.27
C ILE A 168 -0.75 14.60 -10.41
N LEU A 169 0.16 13.70 -10.74
CA LEU A 169 0.94 13.77 -11.96
C LEU A 169 0.03 13.44 -13.13
N ILE A 170 0.02 14.33 -14.12
CA ILE A 170 -0.73 14.18 -15.37
C ILE A 170 0.30 14.17 -16.49
N THR A 171 0.35 13.08 -17.26
CA THR A 171 1.06 13.06 -18.54
C THR A 171 0.09 13.48 -19.63
N ALA A 172 0.20 14.72 -20.09
CA ALA A 172 -0.68 15.28 -21.11
C ALA A 172 -0.53 14.54 -22.45
N THR A 173 -1.50 14.72 -23.35
CA THR A 173 -1.51 14.07 -24.67
C THR A 173 -0.35 14.47 -25.58
N ASP A 174 0.31 15.60 -25.30
CA ASP A 174 1.53 16.05 -25.98
C ASP A 174 2.83 15.53 -25.32
N GLY A 175 2.72 14.70 -24.30
CA GLY A 175 3.83 14.14 -23.53
C GLY A 175 4.33 15.03 -22.39
N THR A 176 3.85 16.27 -22.29
CA THR A 176 4.25 17.19 -21.20
C THR A 176 3.68 16.71 -19.87
N LYS A 177 4.51 16.70 -18.82
CA LYS A 177 4.08 16.31 -17.47
C LYS A 177 3.70 17.52 -16.63
N TYR A 178 2.60 17.41 -15.90
CA TYR A 178 2.10 18.44 -15.00
C TYR A 178 1.80 17.85 -13.62
N LEU A 179 2.19 18.54 -12.56
CA LEU A 179 1.71 18.24 -11.20
C LEU A 179 0.51 19.12 -10.87
N LEU A 180 -0.66 18.50 -10.76
CA LEU A 180 -1.90 19.12 -10.31
C LEU A 180 -1.97 19.09 -8.78
N SER A 181 -1.98 20.26 -8.14
CA SER A 181 -2.20 20.36 -6.70
C SER A 181 -3.66 20.01 -6.36
N THR A 182 -3.87 19.07 -5.44
CA THR A 182 -5.23 18.68 -5.02
C THR A 182 -5.92 19.76 -4.17
N ALA A 183 -5.18 20.72 -3.59
CA ALA A 183 -5.73 21.78 -2.74
C ALA A 183 -6.45 22.88 -3.54
N ASN A 184 -5.84 23.33 -4.65
CA ASN A 184 -6.32 24.51 -5.39
C ASN A 184 -6.60 24.22 -6.87
N LEU A 185 -6.35 22.99 -7.32
CA LEU A 185 -6.52 22.53 -8.70
C LEU A 185 -5.64 23.30 -9.70
N LYS A 186 -4.49 23.83 -9.27
CA LYS A 186 -3.50 24.44 -10.18
C LYS A 186 -2.43 23.41 -10.56
N ALA A 187 -2.12 23.38 -11.84
CA ALA A 187 -1.14 22.49 -12.43
C ALA A 187 0.14 23.26 -12.80
N ALA A 188 1.29 22.74 -12.40
CA ALA A 188 2.59 23.26 -12.80
C ALA A 188 3.31 22.24 -13.69
N ALA A 189 3.93 22.70 -14.79
CA ALA A 189 4.76 21.84 -15.62
C ALA A 189 5.97 21.35 -14.81
N VAL A 190 6.34 20.09 -15.00
CA VAL A 190 7.49 19.47 -14.35
C VAL A 190 8.35 18.72 -15.35
N ASP A 191 9.67 18.86 -15.22
CA ASP A 191 10.63 18.00 -15.92
C ASP A 191 10.77 16.67 -15.16
N GLU A 192 11.08 15.58 -15.88
CA GLU A 192 11.18 14.22 -15.30
C GLU A 192 12.10 14.16 -14.07
N ASP A 193 13.14 14.99 -14.03
CA ASP A 193 14.11 15.09 -12.93
C ASP A 193 13.52 15.66 -11.61
N VAL A 194 12.36 16.32 -11.66
CA VAL A 194 11.69 16.95 -10.50
C VAL A 194 10.68 16.01 -9.83
N ILE A 195 10.35 14.89 -10.47
CA ILE A 195 9.43 13.88 -9.93
C ILE A 195 10.14 13.02 -8.87
N SER A 196 11.48 12.93 -8.91
CA SER A 196 12.27 12.36 -7.82
C SER A 196 12.54 13.40 -6.72
N LYS A 197 11.54 13.67 -5.87
CA LYS A 197 11.73 14.47 -4.66
C LYS A 197 12.18 13.59 -3.50
N LYS A 198 13.45 13.21 -3.50
CA LYS A 198 14.11 12.72 -2.29
C LYS A 198 15.20 13.73 -1.89
N PRO A 199 15.04 14.48 -0.77
CA PRO A 199 16.06 15.40 -0.24
C PRO A 199 17.46 14.76 -0.14
N VAL A 200 17.51 13.45 0.10
CA VAL A 200 18.72 12.62 0.11
C VAL A 200 19.42 12.61 -1.25
N GLU A 201 18.69 12.46 -2.36
CA GLU A 201 19.26 12.45 -3.71
C GLU A 201 19.84 13.81 -4.11
N ALA A 202 19.15 14.89 -3.75
CA ALA A 202 19.68 16.25 -3.96
C ALA A 202 20.99 16.47 -3.20
N LYS A 203 21.08 15.95 -1.96
CA LYS A 203 22.30 16.01 -1.15
C LYS A 203 23.43 15.16 -1.73
N ILE A 204 23.15 13.93 -2.16
CA ILE A 204 24.13 13.06 -2.85
C ILE A 204 24.65 13.77 -4.11
N LYS A 205 23.78 14.37 -4.93
CA LYS A 205 24.17 15.12 -6.13
C LYS A 205 25.08 16.31 -5.80
N ALA A 206 24.79 17.04 -4.72
CA ALA A 206 25.63 18.15 -4.27
C ALA A 206 27.01 17.68 -3.78
N LEU A 207 27.09 16.55 -3.08
CA LEU A 207 28.35 15.95 -2.62
C LEU A 207 29.21 15.45 -3.79
N LYS A 208 28.61 14.79 -4.78
CA LYS A 208 29.30 14.38 -6.02
C LYS A 208 29.90 15.59 -6.76
N LYS A 209 29.15 16.70 -6.84
CA LYS A 209 29.67 17.95 -7.42
C LYS A 209 30.85 18.53 -6.64
N LYS A 210 30.87 18.41 -5.31
CA LYS A 210 32.02 18.80 -4.48
C LYS A 210 33.23 17.89 -4.74
N GLU A 211 33.04 16.58 -4.86
CA GLU A 211 34.12 15.63 -5.21
C GLU A 211 34.73 15.98 -6.58
N GLU A 212 33.92 16.30 -7.58
CA GLU A 212 34.39 16.75 -8.89
C GLU A 212 35.20 18.05 -8.82
N ALA A 213 34.78 19.01 -8.00
CA ALA A 213 35.52 20.25 -7.79
C ALA A 213 36.90 20.00 -7.15
N LEU A 214 36.98 19.09 -6.17
CA LEU A 214 38.24 18.67 -5.56
C LEU A 214 39.17 17.97 -6.56
N GLU A 215 38.61 17.18 -7.47
CA GLU A 215 39.37 16.55 -8.55
C GLU A 215 39.96 17.60 -9.51
N GLN A 216 39.21 18.66 -9.83
CA GLN A 216 39.73 19.78 -10.62
C GLN A 216 40.83 20.54 -9.88
N GLU A 217 40.68 20.78 -8.57
CA GLU A 217 41.70 21.42 -7.74
C GLU A 217 42.99 20.59 -7.67
N TYR A 218 42.87 19.27 -7.52
CA TYR A 218 44.00 18.35 -7.56
C TYR A 218 44.75 18.42 -8.89
N ARG A 219 44.02 18.36 -10.02
CA ARG A 219 44.60 18.47 -11.37
C ARG A 219 45.33 19.80 -11.55
N ALA A 220 44.71 20.91 -11.13
CA ALA A 220 45.35 22.23 -11.20
C ALA A 220 46.60 22.32 -10.32
N GLY A 221 46.58 21.73 -9.12
CA GLY A 221 47.75 21.63 -8.24
C GLY A 221 48.87 20.79 -8.86
N TYR A 222 48.53 19.67 -9.47
CA TYR A 222 49.47 18.78 -10.15
C TYR A 222 50.12 19.45 -11.37
N ASP A 223 49.33 20.17 -12.18
CA ASP A 223 49.84 20.93 -13.32
C ASP A 223 50.80 22.04 -12.88
N ARG A 224 50.52 22.72 -11.76
CA ARG A 224 51.45 23.69 -11.16
C ARG A 224 52.75 23.00 -10.73
N TYR A 225 52.67 21.90 -9.99
CA TYR A 225 53.86 21.14 -9.58
C TYR A 225 54.70 20.70 -10.79
N ARG A 226 54.05 20.20 -11.85
CA ARG A 226 54.71 19.81 -13.10
C ARG A 226 55.39 21.00 -13.80
N ALA A 227 54.78 22.19 -13.78
CA ALA A 227 55.39 23.40 -14.32
C ALA A 227 56.65 23.80 -13.52
N TYR A 228 56.63 23.69 -12.19
CA TYR A 228 57.81 23.93 -11.35
C TYR A 228 58.94 22.92 -11.63
N ASN A 229 58.61 21.64 -11.82
CA ASN A 229 59.60 20.63 -12.23
C ASN A 229 60.28 21.00 -13.56
N LYS A 230 59.50 21.45 -14.55
CA LYS A 230 60.03 21.93 -15.83
C LYS A 230 60.95 23.15 -15.63
N LEU A 231 60.52 24.17 -14.89
CA LEU A 231 61.32 25.37 -14.63
C LEU A 231 62.63 25.04 -13.90
N TYR A 232 62.61 24.07 -12.98
CA TYR A 232 63.81 23.61 -12.29
C TYR A 232 64.76 22.88 -13.24
N SER A 233 64.25 21.98 -14.10
CA SER A 233 65.05 21.29 -15.12
C SER A 233 65.71 22.26 -16.12
N GLU A 234 65.05 23.39 -16.40
CA GLU A 234 65.54 24.48 -17.24
C GLU A 234 66.46 25.47 -16.46
N LYS A 235 66.75 25.20 -15.18
CA LYS A 235 67.55 26.05 -14.26
C LYS A 235 67.01 27.48 -14.09
N LYS A 236 65.70 27.67 -14.28
CA LYS A 236 65.01 28.97 -14.14
C LYS A 236 64.55 29.28 -12.72
N ILE A 237 64.55 28.30 -11.82
CA ILE A 237 64.22 28.45 -10.40
C ILE A 237 65.26 27.75 -9.52
N SER A 238 65.32 28.13 -8.24
CA SER A 238 66.21 27.50 -7.26
C SER A 238 65.71 26.12 -6.81
N TYR A 239 66.63 25.29 -6.30
CA TYR A 239 66.27 24.01 -5.68
C TYR A 239 65.29 24.19 -4.51
N ALA A 240 65.49 25.22 -3.68
CA ALA A 240 64.58 25.55 -2.57
C ALA A 240 63.14 25.80 -3.05
N ALA A 241 62.96 26.58 -4.13
CA ALA A 241 61.64 26.85 -4.72
C ALA A 241 60.98 25.59 -5.30
N TYR A 242 61.76 24.67 -5.88
CA TYR A 242 61.27 23.37 -6.31
C TYR A 242 60.83 22.50 -5.13
N THR A 243 61.63 22.40 -4.08
CA THR A 243 61.30 21.60 -2.90
C THR A 243 60.07 22.12 -2.16
N ASP A 244 59.88 23.43 -2.09
CA ASP A 244 58.70 24.04 -1.48
C ASP A 244 57.44 23.78 -2.31
N SER A 245 57.54 23.81 -3.64
CA SER A 245 56.43 23.41 -4.53
C SER A 245 56.01 21.95 -4.29
N GLY A 246 56.97 21.03 -4.14
CA GLY A 246 56.69 19.63 -3.80
C GLY A 246 56.00 19.46 -2.44
N LYS A 247 56.48 20.15 -1.40
CA LYS A 247 55.83 20.14 -0.08
C LYS A 247 54.39 20.67 -0.14
N ASN A 248 54.18 21.79 -0.83
CA ASN A 248 52.85 22.39 -0.98
C ASN A 248 51.89 21.48 -1.76
N PHE A 249 52.39 20.78 -2.80
CA PHE A 249 51.59 19.81 -3.53
C PHE A 249 51.22 18.60 -2.67
N ASN A 250 52.16 18.07 -1.86
CA ASN A 250 51.87 16.96 -0.96
C ASN A 250 50.81 17.34 0.09
N LEU A 251 50.91 18.54 0.69
CA LEU A 251 49.89 19.03 1.62
C LEU A 251 48.51 19.17 0.97
N LEU A 252 48.47 19.66 -0.26
CA LEU A 252 47.23 19.74 -1.05
C LEU A 252 46.67 18.34 -1.34
N GLN A 253 47.52 17.40 -1.75
CA GLN A 253 47.14 16.01 -2.02
C GLN A 253 46.57 15.33 -0.78
N ASP A 254 47.21 15.48 0.38
CA ASP A 254 46.75 14.89 1.65
C ASP A 254 45.40 15.48 2.07
N SER A 255 45.25 16.80 1.97
CA SER A 255 44.00 17.52 2.28
C SER A 255 42.86 17.07 1.36
N ILE A 256 43.10 17.04 0.04
CA ILE A 256 42.11 16.59 -0.94
C ILE A 256 41.74 15.12 -0.71
N SER A 257 42.73 14.25 -0.46
CA SER A 257 42.49 12.82 -0.23
C SER A 257 41.62 12.60 1.00
N LYS A 258 41.86 13.34 2.08
CA LYS A 258 41.02 13.31 3.28
C LYS A 258 39.59 13.78 2.99
N MET A 259 39.43 14.95 2.36
CA MET A 259 38.10 15.48 2.01
C MET A 259 37.33 14.55 1.08
N LYS A 260 37.99 13.91 0.11
CA LYS A 260 37.35 12.92 -0.77
C LYS A 260 36.91 11.68 0.00
N THR A 261 37.68 11.24 1.00
CA THR A 261 37.30 10.11 1.86
C THR A 261 36.05 10.47 2.68
N ASP A 262 36.06 11.62 3.35
CA ASP A 262 34.91 12.10 4.15
C ASP A 262 33.63 12.24 3.29
N ILE A 263 33.75 12.77 2.07
CA ILE A 263 32.64 12.88 1.12
C ILE A 263 32.12 11.50 0.71
N ARG A 264 33.01 10.54 0.43
CA ARG A 264 32.62 9.18 0.02
C ARG A 264 31.93 8.42 1.14
N ASP A 265 32.42 8.56 2.37
CA ASP A 265 31.78 7.96 3.54
C ASP A 265 30.39 8.57 3.75
N GLU A 266 30.24 9.89 3.61
CA GLU A 266 28.92 10.54 3.69
C GLU A 266 27.98 10.12 2.55
N ILE A 267 28.48 9.93 1.32
CA ILE A 267 27.68 9.39 0.21
C ILE A 267 27.24 7.96 0.53
N SER A 268 28.15 7.10 1.00
CA SER A 268 27.82 5.72 1.36
C SER A 268 26.73 5.66 2.42
N ASP A 269 26.85 6.46 3.47
CA ASP A 269 25.82 6.56 4.52
C ASP A 269 24.44 6.99 3.96
N LEU A 270 24.43 7.94 3.01
CA LEU A 270 23.20 8.44 2.40
C LEU A 270 22.59 7.44 1.42
N ASP A 271 23.42 6.68 0.69
CA ASP A 271 22.97 5.60 -0.18
C ASP A 271 22.33 4.47 0.65
N ASP A 272 22.91 4.08 1.79
CA ASP A 272 22.31 3.08 2.69
C ASP A 272 20.93 3.54 3.21
N LEU A 273 20.79 4.82 3.59
CA LEU A 273 19.51 5.40 4.02
C LEU A 273 18.49 5.44 2.88
N LYS A 274 18.96 5.73 1.67
CA LYS A 274 18.12 5.76 0.46
C LYS A 274 17.57 4.36 0.15
N ASP A 275 18.39 3.33 0.30
CA ASP A 275 17.97 1.95 0.07
C ASP A 275 16.92 1.50 1.09
N VAL A 276 17.10 1.84 2.38
CA VAL A 276 16.08 1.57 3.42
C VAL A 276 14.77 2.30 3.11
N ASP A 277 14.81 3.59 2.78
CA ASP A 277 13.61 4.34 2.40
C ASP A 277 12.94 3.74 1.16
N ARG A 278 13.73 3.35 0.15
CA ARG A 278 13.21 2.69 -1.06
C ARG A 278 12.53 1.36 -0.74
N GLU A 279 13.09 0.52 0.12
CA GLU A 279 12.46 -0.73 0.54
C GLU A 279 11.10 -0.48 1.23
N ILE A 280 11.03 0.53 2.11
CA ILE A 280 9.78 0.93 2.78
C ILE A 280 8.76 1.43 1.76
N GLN A 281 9.16 2.29 0.81
CA GLN A 281 8.24 2.81 -0.21
C GLN A 281 7.70 1.69 -1.11
N ILE A 282 8.55 0.77 -1.58
CA ILE A 282 8.12 -0.40 -2.36
C ILE A 282 7.14 -1.25 -1.53
N LYS A 283 7.38 -1.40 -0.23
CA LYS A 283 6.46 -2.13 0.65
C LYS A 283 5.12 -1.42 0.79
N ILE A 284 5.11 -0.11 0.99
CA ILE A 284 3.90 0.71 1.05
C ILE A 284 3.12 0.59 -0.26
N GLU A 285 3.78 0.70 -1.42
CA GLU A 285 3.17 0.53 -2.73
C GLU A 285 2.55 -0.86 -2.89
N ASN A 286 3.28 -1.92 -2.53
CA ASN A 286 2.78 -3.29 -2.56
C ASN A 286 1.58 -3.52 -1.63
N LEU A 287 1.58 -2.89 -0.45
CA LEU A 287 0.48 -2.97 0.52
C LEU A 287 -0.74 -2.14 0.08
N ARG A 288 -0.54 -1.02 -0.61
CA ARG A 288 -1.59 -0.17 -1.17
C ARG A 288 -2.26 -0.77 -2.40
N GLY A 289 -1.54 -1.62 -3.14
CA GLY A 289 -2.16 -2.51 -4.12
C GLY A 289 -3.18 -3.44 -3.47
N SER A 290 -4.05 -4.06 -4.27
CA SER A 290 -5.03 -5.05 -3.79
C SER A 290 -4.31 -6.32 -3.34
N SER A 291 -3.78 -6.30 -2.11
CA SER A 291 -3.10 -7.42 -1.47
C SER A 291 -4.12 -8.48 -1.04
N LYS A 292 -4.45 -9.40 -1.96
CA LYS A 292 -5.43 -10.47 -1.70
C LYS A 292 -4.88 -11.60 -0.82
N SER A 293 -3.57 -11.86 -0.86
CA SER A 293 -2.99 -12.96 -0.07
C SER A 293 -2.82 -12.59 1.39
N TYR A 294 -3.30 -13.47 2.27
CA TYR A 294 -3.05 -13.41 3.71
C TYR A 294 -1.55 -13.27 4.07
N SER A 295 -0.65 -13.92 3.33
CA SER A 295 0.79 -13.85 3.61
C SER A 295 1.39 -12.44 3.46
N ASN A 296 0.69 -11.54 2.75
CA ASN A 296 1.19 -10.21 2.42
C ASN A 296 0.75 -9.14 3.44
N ILE A 297 -0.29 -9.42 4.25
CA ILE A 297 -0.86 -8.45 5.18
C ILE A 297 -0.10 -8.37 6.50
N CYS A 298 0.80 -9.32 6.78
CA CYS A 298 1.54 -9.38 8.05
C CYS A 298 3.02 -9.77 7.89
N THR A 299 3.78 -9.52 8.95
CA THR A 299 5.19 -9.93 9.11
C THR A 299 5.36 -10.67 10.42
N ALA A 300 6.28 -11.62 10.46
CA ALA A 300 6.60 -12.34 11.69
C ALA A 300 7.46 -11.53 12.66
N VAL A 301 8.07 -10.41 12.26
CA VAL A 301 9.07 -9.70 13.07
C VAL A 301 8.90 -8.19 13.00
N ASP A 302 9.33 -7.51 14.07
CA ASP A 302 9.38 -6.06 14.16
C ASP A 302 10.39 -5.56 15.19
N THR A 303 10.76 -4.28 15.12
CA THR A 303 11.52 -3.58 16.16
C THR A 303 10.73 -2.38 16.67
N PHE A 304 10.45 -2.36 17.97
CA PHE A 304 9.64 -1.32 18.61
C PHE A 304 10.21 -0.98 19.99
N ASN A 305 10.27 0.31 20.34
CA ASN A 305 10.82 0.80 21.61
C ASN A 305 12.20 0.21 21.99
N GLY A 306 13.09 0.08 21.01
CA GLY A 306 14.46 -0.43 21.21
C GLY A 306 14.56 -1.94 21.48
N LYS A 307 13.45 -2.68 21.34
CA LYS A 307 13.41 -4.14 21.44
C LYS A 307 12.98 -4.76 20.12
N TRP A 308 13.48 -5.96 19.88
CA TRP A 308 13.01 -6.81 18.80
C TRP A 308 11.86 -7.66 19.30
N TYR A 309 10.90 -7.90 18.43
CA TYR A 309 9.70 -8.69 18.67
C TYR A 309 9.49 -9.67 17.52
N GLY A 310 9.10 -10.90 17.85
CA GLY A 310 8.90 -11.95 16.85
C GLY A 310 7.72 -12.87 17.17
N LEU A 311 6.91 -13.15 16.17
CA LEU A 311 5.93 -14.24 16.14
C LEU A 311 6.53 -15.41 15.36
N LEU A 312 7.24 -16.29 16.06
CA LEU A 312 8.08 -17.33 15.46
C LEU A 312 7.63 -18.74 15.82
N SER A 313 7.77 -19.68 14.89
CA SER A 313 7.67 -21.11 15.15
C SER A 313 8.98 -21.68 15.71
N ALA A 314 8.98 -22.94 16.15
CA ALA A 314 10.21 -23.59 16.65
C ALA A 314 11.28 -23.72 15.56
N GLU A 315 10.89 -24.08 14.33
CA GLU A 315 11.80 -24.16 13.18
C GLU A 315 12.40 -22.79 12.83
N ASP A 316 11.64 -21.73 13.07
CA ASP A 316 12.10 -20.37 12.82
C ASP A 316 13.27 -19.94 13.72
N LEU A 317 13.37 -20.55 14.91
CA LEU A 317 14.45 -20.34 15.88
C LEU A 317 15.67 -21.22 15.60
N GLU A 318 15.49 -22.41 15.04
CA GLU A 318 16.59 -23.33 14.70
C GLU A 318 17.40 -22.86 13.49
N LYS A 319 16.77 -22.12 12.57
CA LYS A 319 17.39 -21.53 11.38
C LYS A 319 17.14 -20.02 11.35
N PRO A 320 17.81 -19.24 12.22
CA PRO A 320 17.67 -17.79 12.21
C PRO A 320 18.19 -17.26 10.87
N ASP A 321 17.34 -16.54 10.13
CA ASP A 321 17.77 -15.86 8.91
C ASP A 321 18.79 -14.76 9.28
N THR A 322 19.86 -14.67 8.50
CA THR A 322 20.87 -13.61 8.61
C THR A 322 20.31 -12.21 8.41
N ARG A 323 19.14 -12.06 7.76
CA ARG A 323 18.47 -10.78 7.50
C ARG A 323 17.18 -10.67 8.31
N PHE A 324 17.31 -10.27 9.57
CA PHE A 324 16.22 -10.15 10.56
C PHE A 324 15.10 -9.14 10.23
N ARG A 325 15.18 -8.40 9.12
CA ARG A 325 14.28 -7.27 8.85
C ARG A 325 12.93 -7.67 8.24
N TYR A 326 12.82 -8.87 7.65
CA TYR A 326 11.58 -9.27 6.98
C TYR A 326 11.41 -10.78 6.94
N ARG A 327 10.32 -11.30 7.52
CA ARG A 327 9.96 -12.71 7.42
C ARG A 327 8.47 -12.85 7.17
N SER A 328 8.10 -13.21 5.94
CA SER A 328 6.71 -13.57 5.64
C SER A 328 6.37 -14.90 6.31
N VAL A 329 5.10 -15.08 6.68
CA VAL A 329 4.63 -16.30 7.34
C VAL A 329 4.31 -17.37 6.29
N TYR A 330 5.33 -18.14 5.89
CA TYR A 330 5.23 -19.02 4.71
C TYR A 330 4.58 -20.40 4.97
N LYS A 331 4.56 -20.91 6.20
CA LYS A 331 4.03 -22.24 6.49
C LYS A 331 2.63 -22.17 7.07
N GLU A 332 1.64 -22.69 6.34
CA GLU A 332 0.24 -22.75 6.77
C GLU A 332 0.01 -23.51 8.08
N THR A 333 0.92 -24.41 8.46
CA THR A 333 0.87 -25.16 9.71
C THR A 333 1.65 -24.51 10.85
N ALA A 334 2.38 -23.41 10.58
CA ALA A 334 3.22 -22.74 11.57
C ALA A 334 2.40 -22.34 12.80
N ARG A 335 2.93 -22.68 13.98
CA ARG A 335 2.36 -22.34 15.28
C ARG A 335 3.29 -21.32 15.93
N ASN A 336 3.03 -20.05 15.64
CA ASN A 336 3.91 -18.97 16.03
C ASN A 336 3.63 -18.56 17.48
N LYS A 337 4.69 -18.41 18.27
CA LYS A 337 4.65 -17.91 19.64
C LYS A 337 5.34 -16.56 19.70
N PHE A 338 5.06 -15.78 20.74
CA PHE A 338 5.57 -14.42 20.86
C PHE A 338 6.91 -14.39 21.62
N TYR A 339 7.90 -13.74 21.02
CA TYR A 339 9.27 -13.60 21.52
C TYR A 339 9.69 -12.14 21.55
N THR A 340 10.65 -11.82 22.41
CA THR A 340 11.36 -10.54 22.44
C THR A 340 12.87 -10.76 22.55
N ALA A 341 13.64 -9.77 22.12
CA ALA A 341 15.08 -9.74 22.30
C ALA A 341 15.58 -8.31 22.43
N THR A 342 16.77 -8.15 23.02
CA THR A 342 17.45 -6.86 23.05
C THR A 342 18.12 -6.62 21.71
N VAL A 343 18.15 -5.35 21.30
CA VAL A 343 18.78 -4.93 20.05
C VAL A 343 19.95 -4.01 20.34
N THR A 344 21.09 -4.28 19.70
CA THR A 344 22.29 -3.44 19.77
C THR A 344 22.74 -3.02 18.38
N ALA A 345 23.32 -1.83 18.25
CA ALA A 345 23.99 -1.45 17.02
C ALA A 345 25.22 -2.35 16.81
N LYS A 346 25.32 -2.98 15.64
CA LYS A 346 26.49 -3.78 15.25
C LYS A 346 27.71 -2.90 15.01
N ASP A 347 27.49 -1.69 14.49
CA ASP A 347 28.48 -0.63 14.34
C ASP A 347 27.81 0.72 14.59
N SER A 348 28.14 1.36 15.71
CA SER A 348 27.56 2.65 16.11
C SER A 348 28.15 3.84 15.34
N THR A 349 29.17 3.63 14.49
CA THR A 349 29.83 4.70 13.73
C THR A 349 29.19 4.96 12.37
N LYS A 350 28.40 4.01 11.86
CA LYS A 350 27.65 4.14 10.60
C LYS A 350 26.31 4.84 10.82
N LYS A 351 25.87 5.67 9.86
CA LYS A 351 24.53 6.30 9.94
C LYS A 351 23.41 5.29 9.69
N ALA A 352 23.65 4.29 8.83
CA ALA A 352 22.75 3.16 8.66
C ALA A 352 23.08 2.10 9.72
N ILE A 353 22.28 2.05 10.78
CA ILE A 353 22.51 1.12 11.89
C ILE A 353 22.09 -0.29 11.47
N GLU A 354 23.07 -1.18 11.31
CA GLU A 354 22.82 -2.62 11.36
C GLU A 354 22.52 -3.02 12.81
N LEU A 355 21.40 -3.72 13.00
CA LEU A 355 20.94 -4.15 14.32
C LEU A 355 21.36 -5.61 14.55
N GLN A 356 21.98 -5.86 15.69
CA GLN A 356 22.25 -7.19 16.21
C GLN A 356 21.21 -7.51 17.28
N VAL A 357 20.61 -8.69 17.19
CA VAL A 357 19.57 -9.16 18.11
C VAL A 357 20.18 -10.22 19.03
N THR A 358 19.93 -10.13 20.32
CA THR A 358 20.33 -11.17 21.29
C THR A 358 19.53 -12.45 21.10
N GLU A 359 19.83 -13.50 21.87
CA GLU A 359 18.99 -14.70 21.88
C GLU A 359 17.53 -14.34 22.24
N PRO A 360 16.53 -14.74 21.42
CA PRO A 360 15.13 -14.46 21.68
C PRO A 360 14.60 -15.18 22.92
N GLU A 361 13.97 -14.42 23.80
CA GLU A 361 13.22 -14.94 24.95
C GLU A 361 11.74 -15.04 24.59
N LYS A 362 11.13 -16.18 24.90
CA LYS A 362 9.69 -16.38 24.73
C LYS A 362 8.93 -15.59 25.79
N ILE A 363 8.01 -14.74 25.36
CA ILE A 363 7.22 -13.87 26.24
C ILE A 363 6.09 -14.66 26.92
N ASN A 364 5.38 -15.51 26.16
CA ASN A 364 4.22 -16.25 26.66
C ASN A 364 4.03 -17.60 25.95
N GLU A 365 2.99 -18.35 26.35
CA GLU A 365 2.60 -19.62 25.70
C GLU A 365 1.49 -19.48 24.66
N ALA A 366 1.04 -18.26 24.35
CA ALA A 366 0.01 -18.06 23.34
C ALA A 366 0.50 -18.53 21.97
N VAL A 367 -0.40 -19.18 21.23
CA VAL A 367 -0.08 -19.77 19.92
C VAL A 367 -0.97 -19.17 18.86
N TYR A 368 -0.35 -18.65 17.81
CA TYR A 368 -1.00 -18.02 16.67
C TYR A 368 -0.70 -18.83 15.41
N LEU A 369 -1.73 -19.45 14.84
CA LEU A 369 -1.58 -20.24 13.62
C LEU A 369 -1.32 -19.33 12.42
N GLN A 370 -0.20 -19.54 11.74
CA GLN A 370 0.27 -18.67 10.66
C GLN A 370 0.25 -17.19 11.09
N GLY A 371 0.60 -16.93 12.36
CA GLY A 371 0.45 -15.62 12.98
C GLY A 371 1.54 -14.63 12.61
N GLY A 372 1.17 -13.37 12.43
CA GLY A 372 2.10 -12.26 12.21
C GLY A 372 1.53 -10.94 12.72
N PHE A 373 2.38 -9.92 12.79
CA PHE A 373 1.96 -8.56 13.08
C PHE A 373 1.37 -7.92 11.83
N LEU A 374 0.14 -7.40 11.94
CA LEU A 374 -0.59 -6.76 10.84
C LEU A 374 0.10 -5.45 10.43
N PHE A 375 0.32 -5.25 9.14
CA PHE A 375 0.93 -4.02 8.64
C PHE A 375 0.00 -2.81 8.71
N ASN A 376 0.57 -1.65 8.99
CA ASN A 376 0.00 -0.36 8.65
C ASN A 376 0.42 -0.01 7.22
N LYS A 377 -0.55 0.07 6.29
CA LYS A 377 -0.28 0.39 4.88
C LYS A 377 0.29 1.79 4.66
N GLU A 378 0.11 2.71 5.61
CA GLU A 378 0.64 4.07 5.50
C GLU A 378 2.13 4.14 5.79
N THR A 379 2.62 3.30 6.71
CA THR A 379 4.03 3.31 7.16
C THR A 379 4.84 2.14 6.61
N GLY A 380 4.19 1.08 6.12
CA GLY A 380 4.85 -0.17 5.73
C GLY A 380 5.36 -1.00 6.91
N LEU A 381 5.13 -0.53 8.15
CA LEU A 381 5.55 -1.16 9.40
C LEU A 381 4.34 -1.80 10.11
N PRO A 382 4.55 -2.73 11.04
CA PRO A 382 3.47 -3.27 11.87
C PRO A 382 2.68 -2.20 12.62
N ILE A 383 1.40 -2.48 12.87
CA ILE A 383 0.53 -1.60 13.66
C ILE A 383 0.96 -1.65 15.13
N HIS A 384 1.50 -0.53 15.61
CA HIS A 384 1.73 -0.26 17.03
C HIS A 384 0.52 0.44 17.64
N LEU A 385 0.02 -0.12 18.74
CA LEU A 385 -1.15 0.40 19.43
C LEU A 385 -0.72 1.44 20.47
N LYS A 386 -1.24 2.67 20.35
CA LYS A 386 -0.85 3.81 21.21
C LYS A 386 -1.47 3.80 22.60
N ASN A 387 -2.66 3.19 22.75
CA ASN A 387 -3.28 2.97 24.04
C ASN A 387 -2.90 1.55 24.45
N ASP A 388 -2.18 1.39 25.56
CA ASP A 388 -1.51 0.15 26.00
C ASP A 388 -0.60 -0.43 24.91
N ASP A 389 0.67 0.02 24.91
CA ASP A 389 1.71 -0.38 23.97
C ASP A 389 1.62 -1.87 23.59
N GLY A 390 1.61 -2.14 22.29
CA GLY A 390 1.41 -3.49 21.78
C GLY A 390 1.23 -3.53 20.28
N PHE A 391 0.85 -4.71 19.81
CA PHE A 391 0.71 -5.03 18.40
C PHE A 391 -0.71 -5.47 18.06
N MET A 392 -1.10 -5.23 16.81
CA MET A 392 -2.19 -5.98 16.18
C MET A 392 -1.63 -7.27 15.57
N VAL A 393 -1.99 -8.41 16.13
CA VAL A 393 -1.63 -9.73 15.61
C VAL A 393 -2.77 -10.24 14.73
N CYS A 394 -2.46 -10.69 13.52
CA CYS A 394 -3.39 -11.46 12.70
C CYS A 394 -2.92 -12.92 12.59
N TYR A 395 -3.87 -13.85 12.59
CA TYR A 395 -3.61 -15.28 12.52
C TYR A 395 -4.79 -16.00 11.87
N LYS A 396 -4.60 -17.25 11.44
CA LYS A 396 -5.67 -18.08 10.88
C LYS A 396 -6.35 -18.88 11.99
N GLU A 397 -7.67 -19.01 11.92
CA GLU A 397 -8.44 -19.89 12.82
C GLU A 397 -8.06 -21.37 12.65
N LYS A 398 -7.88 -21.81 11.40
CA LYS A 398 -7.56 -23.19 11.02
C LYS A 398 -6.69 -23.23 9.77
N VAL A 399 -6.06 -24.37 9.53
CA VAL A 399 -5.15 -24.61 8.40
C VAL A 399 -5.95 -24.59 7.08
N GLY A 400 -5.32 -24.09 6.02
CA GLY A 400 -5.85 -24.01 4.68
C GLY A 400 -6.66 -22.73 4.38
N ASN A 401 -7.16 -22.63 3.15
CA ASN A 401 -7.72 -21.40 2.59
C ASN A 401 -9.12 -21.02 3.11
N THR A 402 -9.74 -21.88 3.93
CA THR A 402 -11.09 -21.65 4.47
C THR A 402 -11.07 -21.16 5.92
N GLY A 403 -9.89 -21.03 6.53
CA GLY A 403 -9.77 -20.45 7.87
C GLY A 403 -9.99 -18.95 7.84
N SER A 404 -10.88 -18.48 8.70
CA SER A 404 -11.08 -17.05 8.92
C SER A 404 -9.83 -16.41 9.51
N ILE A 405 -9.62 -15.15 9.15
CA ILE A 405 -8.59 -14.30 9.73
C ILE A 405 -9.09 -13.86 11.10
N MET A 406 -8.32 -14.20 12.11
CA MET A 406 -8.47 -13.77 13.48
C MET A 406 -7.57 -12.57 13.72
N LEU A 407 -8.03 -11.64 14.55
CA LEU A 407 -7.26 -10.51 15.02
C LEU A 407 -7.14 -10.57 16.54
N ALA A 408 -5.96 -10.25 17.06
CA ALA A 408 -5.71 -10.14 18.49
C ALA A 408 -4.94 -8.87 18.81
N ARG A 409 -5.38 -8.18 19.86
CA ARG A 409 -4.61 -7.10 20.47
C ARG A 409 -3.73 -7.70 21.55
N VAL A 410 -2.42 -7.59 21.36
CA VAL A 410 -1.41 -8.19 22.24
C VAL A 410 -0.50 -7.09 22.77
N ASP A 411 -0.38 -6.96 24.08
CA ASP A 411 0.53 -5.98 24.69
C ASP A 411 2.00 -6.45 24.62
N LEU A 412 2.95 -5.59 25.02
CA LEU A 412 4.38 -5.95 25.01
C LEU A 412 4.77 -7.07 25.99
N LYS A 413 3.87 -7.47 26.91
CA LYS A 413 4.03 -8.63 27.81
C LYS A 413 3.38 -9.88 27.26
N GLY A 414 2.83 -9.81 26.05
CA GLY A 414 2.14 -10.92 25.40
C GLY A 414 0.72 -11.16 25.90
N ASP A 415 0.18 -10.32 26.79
CA ASP A 415 -1.19 -10.50 27.23
C ASP A 415 -2.15 -10.12 26.09
N THR A 416 -2.99 -11.08 25.70
CA THR A 416 -4.02 -10.82 24.70
C THR A 416 -5.19 -10.10 25.37
N LYS A 417 -5.40 -8.83 25.01
CA LYS A 417 -6.48 -8.00 25.58
C LYS A 417 -7.82 -8.22 24.88
N LEU A 418 -7.77 -8.54 23.59
CA LEU A 418 -8.97 -8.72 22.78
C LEU A 418 -8.67 -9.75 21.67
N THR A 419 -9.68 -10.53 21.28
CA THR A 419 -9.66 -11.37 20.07
C THR A 419 -10.93 -11.16 19.27
N ILE A 420 -10.82 -11.04 17.95
CA ILE A 420 -11.93 -10.88 17.00
C ILE A 420 -11.80 -11.92 15.91
N ASN A 421 -12.91 -12.61 15.61
CA ASN A 421 -13.06 -13.36 14.37
C ASN A 421 -13.66 -12.43 13.30
N THR A 422 -12.91 -12.17 12.23
CA THR A 422 -13.40 -11.31 11.14
C THR A 422 -14.43 -12.01 10.25
N MET A 423 -14.53 -13.34 10.33
CA MET A 423 -15.29 -14.20 9.42
C MET A 423 -14.82 -14.14 7.97
N LEU A 424 -13.74 -13.40 7.67
CA LEU A 424 -13.17 -13.24 6.34
C LEU A 424 -11.99 -14.18 6.16
N THR A 425 -11.88 -14.84 5.01
CA THR A 425 -10.70 -15.66 4.69
C THR A 425 -9.54 -14.82 4.17
N GLU A 426 -9.85 -13.68 3.54
CA GLU A 426 -8.91 -12.73 2.95
C GLU A 426 -9.40 -11.29 3.20
N PHE A 427 -8.47 -10.34 3.24
CA PHE A 427 -8.81 -8.92 3.23
C PHE A 427 -8.58 -8.40 1.81
N GLU A 428 -9.58 -7.75 1.24
CA GLU A 428 -9.44 -7.02 -0.02
C GLU A 428 -8.77 -5.65 0.23
N ASP A 429 -9.05 -5.06 1.40
CA ASP A 429 -8.39 -3.84 1.86
C ASP A 429 -8.48 -3.66 3.39
N TRP A 430 -7.60 -2.87 4.00
CA TRP A 430 -7.74 -2.43 5.40
C TRP A 430 -7.11 -1.06 5.67
N ILE A 431 -7.61 -0.32 6.66
CA ILE A 431 -7.12 1.00 7.08
C ILE A 431 -7.06 1.05 8.61
N TYR A 432 -5.91 1.44 9.15
CA TYR A 432 -5.72 1.68 10.58
C TYR A 432 -5.82 3.18 10.88
N THR A 433 -6.75 3.57 11.76
CA THR A 433 -6.99 5.00 12.10
C THR A 433 -6.42 5.42 13.45
N GLY A 434 -5.62 4.56 14.10
CA GLY A 434 -5.21 4.75 15.49
C GLY A 434 -6.21 4.16 16.49
N LYS A 435 -7.51 4.42 16.28
CA LYS A 435 -8.62 4.01 17.18
C LYS A 435 -9.41 2.83 16.65
N SER A 436 -9.52 2.73 15.33
CA SER A 436 -10.30 1.70 14.66
C SER A 436 -9.49 0.99 13.57
N LEU A 437 -9.91 -0.20 13.23
CA LEU A 437 -9.48 -0.92 12.04
C LEU A 437 -10.67 -1.06 11.10
N ILE A 438 -10.55 -0.49 9.91
CA ILE A 438 -11.53 -0.60 8.84
C ILE A 438 -11.05 -1.72 7.92
N ILE A 439 -11.90 -2.69 7.62
CA ILE A 439 -11.56 -3.87 6.82
C ILE A 439 -12.60 -4.03 5.74
N LEU A 440 -12.12 -4.26 4.52
CA LEU A 440 -12.92 -4.66 3.39
C LEU A 440 -12.60 -6.09 3.04
N GLY A 441 -13.64 -6.87 2.80
CA GLY A 441 -13.48 -8.25 2.41
C GLY A 441 -14.61 -8.73 1.52
N ASN A 442 -14.43 -9.96 1.08
CA ASN A 442 -15.43 -10.69 0.33
C ASN A 442 -15.82 -11.96 1.08
N ASP A 443 -17.09 -12.07 1.46
CA ASP A 443 -17.68 -13.30 2.00
C ASP A 443 -18.74 -13.91 1.06
N ASN A 444 -18.93 -13.32 -0.12
CA ASN A 444 -19.82 -13.79 -1.17
C ASN A 444 -19.03 -14.31 -2.39
N LYS A 445 -19.07 -15.63 -2.59
CA LYS A 445 -18.39 -16.32 -3.70
C LYS A 445 -18.89 -15.92 -5.10
N GLU A 446 -20.04 -15.25 -5.20
CA GLU A 446 -20.59 -14.79 -6.48
C GLU A 446 -19.93 -13.51 -6.99
N ILE A 447 -19.21 -12.78 -6.13
CA ILE A 447 -18.59 -11.49 -6.49
C ILE A 447 -17.14 -11.72 -6.92
N GLY A 448 -16.75 -11.06 -8.01
CA GLY A 448 -15.42 -11.15 -8.59
C GLY A 448 -14.30 -10.71 -7.64
N SER A 449 -13.11 -11.28 -7.83
CA SER A 449 -11.93 -10.97 -7.01
C SER A 449 -11.40 -9.56 -7.32
N SER A 450 -11.36 -8.66 -6.34
CA SER A 450 -11.01 -7.20 -6.38
C SER A 450 -12.14 -6.28 -5.92
N ASN A 451 -13.31 -6.86 -5.68
CA ASN A 451 -14.46 -6.15 -5.17
C ASN A 451 -14.79 -6.69 -3.77
N ALA A 452 -15.11 -5.78 -2.85
CA ALA A 452 -15.51 -6.11 -1.50
C ALA A 452 -17.02 -5.97 -1.34
N ASN A 453 -17.68 -6.99 -0.79
CA ASN A 453 -19.10 -6.88 -0.44
C ASN A 453 -19.31 -6.51 1.02
N LEU A 454 -18.27 -6.60 1.84
CA LEU A 454 -18.34 -6.31 3.26
C LEU A 454 -17.40 -5.15 3.62
N LEU A 455 -17.96 -4.12 4.27
CA LEU A 455 -17.23 -3.15 5.07
C LEU A 455 -17.39 -3.52 6.54
N MET A 456 -16.28 -3.72 7.25
CA MET A 456 -16.24 -3.96 8.69
C MET A 456 -15.45 -2.85 9.37
N ILE A 457 -15.98 -2.28 10.44
CA ILE A 457 -15.28 -1.30 11.27
C ILE A 457 -15.17 -1.86 12.67
N ILE A 458 -13.95 -1.99 13.17
CA ILE A 458 -13.62 -2.53 14.47
C ILE A 458 -13.10 -1.40 15.36
N ASP A 459 -13.75 -1.16 16.49
CA ASP A 459 -13.21 -0.33 17.57
C ASP A 459 -12.13 -1.10 18.34
N LEU A 460 -10.89 -0.62 18.32
CA LEU A 460 -9.74 -1.36 18.86
C LEU A 460 -9.62 -1.27 20.40
N GLN A 461 -10.39 -0.40 21.03
CA GLN A 461 -10.45 -0.29 22.48
C GLN A 461 -11.44 -1.31 23.06
N THR A 462 -12.61 -1.44 22.44
CA THR A 462 -13.72 -2.26 22.94
C THR A 462 -13.82 -3.63 22.25
N GLY A 463 -13.18 -3.79 21.09
CA GLY A 463 -13.32 -4.97 20.24
C GLY A 463 -14.67 -5.09 19.53
N LYS A 464 -15.56 -4.11 19.68
CA LYS A 464 -16.86 -4.10 18.99
C LYS A 464 -16.63 -3.90 17.50
N ALA A 465 -17.26 -4.75 16.69
CA ALA A 465 -17.27 -4.61 15.23
C ALA A 465 -18.67 -4.35 14.71
N VAL A 466 -18.77 -3.47 13.72
CA VAL A 466 -19.98 -3.18 12.96
C VAL A 466 -19.72 -3.47 11.49
N LYS A 467 -20.77 -3.87 10.76
CA LYS A 467 -20.64 -4.32 9.38
C LYS A 467 -21.70 -3.70 8.48
N HIS A 468 -21.28 -3.25 7.31
CA HIS A 468 -22.15 -2.88 6.21
C HIS A 468 -21.92 -3.83 5.04
N ASP A 469 -23.01 -4.36 4.50
CA ASP A 469 -23.00 -5.25 3.36
C ASP A 469 -23.45 -4.50 2.12
N TYR A 470 -22.49 -4.24 1.23
CA TYR A 470 -22.75 -3.60 -0.04
C TYR A 470 -23.71 -4.42 -0.89
N PHE A 471 -23.69 -5.75 -0.82
CA PHE A 471 -24.52 -6.61 -1.66
C PHE A 471 -26.01 -6.41 -1.37
N THR A 472 -26.38 -6.36 -0.08
CA THR A 472 -27.76 -6.12 0.34
C THR A 472 -28.07 -4.65 0.64
N ASP A 473 -27.07 -3.78 0.59
CA ASP A 473 -27.09 -2.35 0.96
C ASP A 473 -27.63 -2.13 2.38
N LYS A 474 -27.21 -2.97 3.33
CA LYS A 474 -27.74 -3.01 4.71
C LYS A 474 -26.66 -3.25 5.75
N MET A 475 -26.95 -2.85 6.98
CA MET A 475 -26.16 -3.23 8.16
C MET A 475 -26.31 -4.73 8.43
N ARG A 476 -25.20 -5.40 8.78
CA ARG A 476 -25.18 -6.77 9.28
C ARG A 476 -24.85 -6.76 10.78
N ASN A 477 -25.62 -7.50 11.56
CA ASN A 477 -25.25 -7.80 12.94
C ASN A 477 -24.16 -8.87 12.97
N LEU A 478 -23.35 -8.87 14.03
CA LEU A 478 -22.36 -9.92 14.31
C LEU A 478 -23.02 -11.26 14.60
#